data_AF-A0AAN9GCW5-F1
#
_entry.id   AF-A0AAN9GCW5-F1
#
_cell.length_a   1.000
_cell.length_b   1.000
_cell.length_c   1.000
_cell.angle_alpha   90.00
_cell.angle_beta   90.00
_cell.angle_gamma   90.00
#
_symmetry.space_group_name_H-M   'P 1'
#
loop_
_entity.id
_entity.type
_entity.pdbx_description
1 polymer ?
#
loop_
_entity_poly.entity_id
_entity_poly.type
_entity_poly.pdbx_seq_one_letter_code
_entity_poly.pdbx_strand_id
1 'polypeptide(L)'
;MASHIYQEILAIFGLAVLFCSTVTADHFQPVCRSQVGFLRHPQNCSLYFMCIRGVPSPPLSCPPGFVFSIRYSVCLPVDTLFNDCYVSRTTKSSPPTTTTTTTTTSTPTLSVEERCQMDRTAVFPHPGQCQLFYNCSNDAQPDWPSFFDRYLDECEYPLLFNAVTSRCEDFHDVTCGDRVEHVNRCSYLRSKCVTSHCVPCWVRFATCSDLPDGMNVFVGREWTPYYAICKDNRSLGFDVCPFNDTLKIPEFFSPDQGECVSLYEVPREHSGYQLDCSTRDDGLYLDDVTSRPDLYYRCHGGHLTEINVCPSGERFDKATDLCVSLGI
;
A
#
# COMPACT_ATOMS: atom_id res chain seq x y z
N MET A 1 5.80 -50.23 62.63
CA MET A 1 5.70 -49.58 61.29
C MET A 1 4.83 -48.31 61.34
N ALA A 2 5.11 -47.39 62.27
CA ALA A 2 4.42 -46.09 62.35
C ALA A 2 5.32 -44.96 62.88
N SER A 3 6.53 -45.26 63.36
CA SER A 3 7.52 -44.26 63.83
C SER A 3 8.63 -43.94 62.83
N HIS A 4 8.75 -44.68 61.72
CA HIS A 4 9.72 -44.40 60.65
C HIS A 4 9.21 -43.41 59.60
N ILE A 5 7.91 -43.09 59.61
CA ILE A 5 7.31 -42.14 58.65
C ILE A 5 7.46 -40.69 59.13
N TYR A 6 7.52 -40.46 60.45
CA TYR A 6 7.62 -39.10 61.02
C TYR A 6 9.04 -38.52 61.09
N GLN A 7 10.09 -39.36 61.01
CA GLN A 7 11.48 -38.87 60.96
C GLN A 7 11.94 -38.47 59.54
N GLU A 8 11.31 -38.97 58.49
CA GLU A 8 11.58 -38.56 57.10
C GLU A 8 10.90 -37.21 56.76
N ILE A 9 9.77 -36.88 57.41
CA ILE A 9 9.00 -35.66 57.10
C ILE A 9 9.64 -34.40 57.69
N LEU A 10 10.36 -34.50 58.82
CA LEU A 10 11.03 -33.34 59.44
C LEU A 10 12.40 -32.99 58.84
N ALA A 11 13.06 -33.91 58.12
CA ALA A 11 14.30 -33.63 57.40
C ALA A 11 14.06 -32.89 56.06
N ILE A 12 12.86 -33.02 55.49
CA ILE A 12 12.50 -32.40 54.21
C ILE A 12 12.12 -30.91 54.40
N PHE A 13 11.55 -30.52 55.54
CA PHE A 13 11.22 -29.12 55.83
C PHE A 13 12.42 -28.25 56.26
N GLY A 14 13.54 -28.85 56.66
CA GLY A 14 14.76 -28.14 57.08
C GLY A 14 15.73 -27.77 55.94
N LEU A 15 15.63 -28.41 54.78
CA LEU A 15 16.47 -28.13 53.61
C LEU A 15 15.89 -27.07 52.66
N ALA A 16 14.67 -26.58 52.92
CA ALA A 16 13.98 -25.62 52.08
C ALA A 16 14.34 -24.14 52.35
N VAL A 17 15.25 -23.85 53.29
CA VAL A 17 15.50 -22.46 53.77
C VAL A 17 16.90 -21.92 53.42
N LEU A 18 17.78 -22.67 52.71
CA LEU A 18 19.21 -22.29 52.64
C LEU A 18 19.89 -22.21 51.26
N PHE A 19 19.14 -22.03 50.18
CA PHE A 19 19.72 -21.48 48.94
C PHE A 19 18.78 -20.46 48.31
N CYS A 20 18.69 -19.28 48.95
CA CYS A 20 18.37 -18.05 48.23
C CYS A 20 19.61 -17.68 47.39
N SER A 21 19.91 -18.49 46.38
CA SER A 21 20.86 -18.11 45.34
C SER A 21 20.19 -16.96 44.59
N THR A 22 20.70 -15.75 44.81
CA THR A 22 20.35 -14.58 44.03
C THR A 22 20.59 -14.90 42.56
N VAL A 23 19.52 -15.24 41.85
CA VAL A 23 19.54 -15.30 40.39
C VAL A 23 19.69 -13.86 39.94
N THR A 24 20.91 -13.45 39.61
CA THR A 24 21.14 -12.24 38.85
C THR A 24 20.39 -12.41 37.54
N ALA A 25 19.31 -11.64 37.35
CA ALA A 25 18.59 -11.61 36.10
C ALA A 25 19.58 -11.23 34.99
N ASP A 26 19.79 -12.15 34.05
CA ASP A 26 20.65 -11.97 32.89
C ASP A 26 20.07 -10.82 32.04
N HIS A 27 20.68 -9.64 32.15
CA HIS A 27 20.16 -8.42 31.54
C HIS A 27 20.59 -8.39 30.08
N PHE A 28 19.69 -8.80 29.17
CA PHE A 28 19.96 -8.75 27.74
C PHE A 28 20.25 -7.30 27.29
N GLN A 29 21.42 -7.08 26.68
CA GLN A 29 21.81 -5.80 26.07
C GLN A 29 21.76 -5.91 24.54
N PRO A 30 20.85 -5.19 23.86
CA PRO A 30 20.77 -5.21 22.40
C PRO A 30 22.00 -4.50 21.78
N VAL A 31 22.67 -5.14 20.82
CA VAL A 31 23.84 -4.58 20.12
C VAL A 31 23.55 -4.51 18.62
N CYS A 32 23.60 -3.31 18.04
CA CYS A 32 23.39 -3.08 16.62
C CYS A 32 24.63 -3.44 15.80
N ARG A 33 24.46 -4.31 14.79
CA ARG A 33 25.53 -4.67 13.84
C ARG A 33 25.64 -3.70 12.67
N SER A 34 24.61 -2.89 12.41
CA SER A 34 24.54 -1.93 11.31
C SER A 34 24.12 -0.54 11.82
N GLN A 35 24.42 0.49 11.02
CA GLN A 35 24.02 1.87 11.30
C GLN A 35 22.49 2.02 11.35
N VAL A 36 21.78 1.32 10.48
CA VAL A 36 20.31 1.28 10.47
C VAL A 36 19.87 -0.17 10.32
N GLY A 37 18.85 -0.58 11.05
CA GLY A 37 18.31 -1.94 10.97
C GLY A 37 17.36 -2.29 12.11
N PHE A 38 16.96 -3.56 12.17
CA PHE A 38 16.06 -4.06 13.21
C PHE A 38 16.67 -5.29 13.87
N LEU A 39 16.54 -5.37 15.20
CA LEU A 39 16.98 -6.50 16.00
C LEU A 39 15.75 -7.10 16.69
N ARG A 40 15.56 -8.41 16.62
CA ARG A 40 14.53 -9.08 17.42
C ARG A 40 15.02 -9.35 18.82
N HIS A 41 14.13 -9.25 19.81
CA HIS A 41 14.44 -9.68 21.16
C HIS A 41 14.63 -11.22 21.21
N PRO A 42 15.73 -11.72 21.81
CA PRO A 42 16.12 -13.13 21.69
C PRO A 42 15.14 -14.10 22.37
N GLN A 43 14.48 -13.65 23.44
CA GLN A 43 13.54 -14.49 24.22
C GLN A 43 12.07 -14.09 24.01
N ASN A 44 11.80 -13.00 23.27
CA ASN A 44 10.44 -12.50 23.06
C ASN A 44 10.26 -12.14 21.60
N CYS A 45 9.71 -13.09 20.84
CA CYS A 45 9.49 -12.92 19.42
C CYS A 45 8.59 -11.74 19.06
N SER A 46 7.73 -11.30 19.98
CA SER A 46 6.87 -10.14 19.76
C SER A 46 7.58 -8.82 20.06
N LEU A 47 8.82 -8.84 20.56
CA LEU A 47 9.60 -7.64 20.80
C LEU A 47 10.74 -7.49 19.77
N TYR A 48 10.98 -6.26 19.35
CA TYR A 48 12.12 -5.90 18.51
C TYR A 48 12.63 -4.50 18.85
N PHE A 49 13.83 -4.19 18.37
CA PHE A 49 14.52 -2.93 18.58
C PHE A 49 14.87 -2.36 17.21
N MET A 50 14.79 -1.04 17.10
CA MET A 50 15.28 -0.32 15.93
C MET A 50 16.69 0.16 16.20
N CYS A 51 17.58 -0.06 15.25
CA CYS A 51 18.93 0.49 15.27
C CYS A 51 18.94 1.76 14.44
N ILE A 52 19.34 2.88 15.04
CA ILE A 52 19.54 4.14 14.35
C ILE A 52 20.91 4.69 14.76
N ARG A 53 21.77 4.93 13.77
CA ARG A 53 23.19 5.27 13.94
C ARG A 53 23.94 4.27 14.83
N GLY A 54 23.59 2.99 14.73
CA GLY A 54 24.16 1.92 15.56
C GLY A 54 23.71 1.90 17.02
N VAL A 55 22.74 2.72 17.41
CA VAL A 55 22.16 2.74 18.76
C VAL A 55 20.79 2.08 18.75
N PRO A 56 20.53 1.09 19.63
CA PRO A 56 19.24 0.43 19.73
C PRO A 56 18.20 1.31 20.44
N SER A 57 16.97 1.32 19.94
CA SER A 57 15.81 1.94 20.58
C SER A 57 15.40 1.18 21.84
N PRO A 58 14.49 1.74 22.66
CA PRO A 58 13.70 0.93 23.60
C PRO A 58 12.96 -0.23 22.89
N PRO A 59 12.62 -1.31 23.60
CA PRO A 59 11.93 -2.46 23.01
C PRO A 59 10.52 -2.08 22.53
N LEU A 60 10.22 -2.41 21.28
CA LEU A 60 8.95 -2.21 20.61
C LEU A 60 8.20 -3.55 20.53
N SER A 61 6.89 -3.53 20.75
CA SER A 61 6.03 -4.71 20.62
C SER A 61 5.33 -4.76 19.27
N CYS A 62 5.35 -5.93 18.66
CA CYS A 62 4.39 -6.33 17.65
C CYS A 62 2.97 -6.42 18.23
N PRO A 63 1.94 -6.28 17.39
CA PRO A 63 0.55 -6.50 17.80
C PRO A 63 0.35 -7.89 18.44
N PRO A 64 -0.64 -8.07 19.33
CA PRO A 64 -0.93 -9.36 19.94
C PRO A 64 -1.16 -10.45 18.88
N GLY A 65 -0.47 -11.59 19.00
CA GLY A 65 -0.55 -12.70 18.04
C GLY A 65 0.46 -12.61 16.88
N PHE A 66 1.34 -11.61 16.88
CA PHE A 66 2.37 -11.40 15.87
C PHE A 66 3.77 -11.46 16.48
N VAL A 67 4.71 -11.91 15.66
CA VAL A 67 6.13 -12.02 15.98
C VAL A 67 6.95 -11.29 14.93
N PHE A 68 7.97 -10.59 15.37
CA PHE A 68 8.86 -9.89 14.47
C PHE A 68 9.68 -10.91 13.68
N SER A 69 9.66 -10.84 12.35
CA SER A 69 10.57 -11.60 11.51
C SER A 69 11.80 -10.77 11.21
N ILE A 70 12.99 -11.27 11.54
CA ILE A 70 14.25 -10.59 11.18
C ILE A 70 14.41 -10.63 9.65
N ARG A 71 14.07 -11.77 9.02
CA ARG A 71 14.23 -11.96 7.57
C ARG A 71 13.42 -10.97 6.74
N TYR A 72 12.21 -10.64 7.18
CA TYR A 72 11.30 -9.74 6.47
C TYR A 72 11.19 -8.36 7.13
N SER A 73 11.86 -8.16 8.27
CA SER A 73 11.86 -6.93 9.07
C SER A 73 10.44 -6.38 9.35
N VAL A 74 9.49 -7.29 9.62
CA VAL A 74 8.07 -6.98 9.84
C VAL A 74 7.46 -7.93 10.87
N CYS A 75 6.41 -7.49 11.56
CA CYS A 75 5.60 -8.34 12.44
C CYS A 75 4.71 -9.26 11.60
N LEU A 76 4.91 -10.58 11.69
CA LEU A 76 4.15 -11.62 11.01
C LEU A 76 3.29 -12.41 12.01
N PRO A 77 2.14 -12.97 11.61
CA PRO A 77 1.36 -13.83 12.49
C PRO A 77 2.16 -15.07 12.93
N VAL A 78 1.97 -15.49 14.19
CA VAL A 78 2.71 -16.63 14.80
C VAL A 78 2.59 -17.94 14.02
N ASP A 79 1.48 -18.17 13.33
CA ASP A 79 1.15 -19.45 12.68
C ASP A 79 1.49 -19.49 11.17
N THR A 80 2.32 -18.57 10.69
CA THR A 80 2.73 -18.53 9.28
C THR A 80 3.98 -19.39 9.01
N LEU A 81 4.04 -20.04 7.83
CA LEU A 81 5.22 -20.79 7.36
C LEU A 81 6.48 -19.91 7.18
N PHE A 82 6.30 -18.59 7.20
CA PHE A 82 7.35 -17.57 7.09
C PHE A 82 7.83 -17.05 8.45
N ASN A 83 7.28 -17.57 9.55
CA ASN A 83 7.73 -17.29 10.90
C ASN A 83 9.12 -17.91 11.14
N ASP A 84 10.15 -17.07 11.21
CA ASP A 84 11.53 -17.45 11.51
C ASP A 84 11.86 -17.33 13.02
N CYS A 85 10.83 -17.26 13.88
CA CYS A 85 10.95 -17.16 15.33
C CYS A 85 10.48 -18.44 16.02
N TYR A 86 11.37 -19.40 16.14
CA TYR A 86 11.17 -20.64 16.89
C TYR A 86 11.67 -20.48 18.32
N VAL A 87 11.03 -19.60 19.11
CA VAL A 87 11.38 -19.45 20.55
C VAL A 87 10.39 -20.26 21.38
N SER A 88 10.92 -21.24 22.11
CA SER A 88 10.21 -22.21 22.93
C SER A 88 9.22 -21.52 23.90
N ARG A 89 7.94 -21.93 23.81
CA ARG A 89 6.76 -21.38 24.51
C ARG A 89 6.84 -21.46 26.04
N THR A 90 6.41 -20.40 26.75
CA THR A 90 5.54 -20.50 27.96
C THR A 90 4.81 -19.18 28.32
N THR A 91 3.53 -19.12 27.91
CA THR A 91 2.26 -18.67 28.56
C THR A 91 2.10 -17.46 29.52
N LYS A 92 1.14 -16.58 29.12
CA LYS A 92 -0.08 -16.01 29.80
C LYS A 92 0.00 -15.15 31.08
N SER A 93 -0.55 -13.92 31.03
CA SER A 93 -1.88 -13.50 31.57
C SER A 93 -2.00 -11.97 31.72
N SER A 94 -3.23 -11.43 31.64
CA SER A 94 -3.67 -10.01 31.73
C SER A 94 -4.07 -9.63 33.19
N PRO A 95 -4.66 -8.45 33.53
CA PRO A 95 -4.21 -7.03 33.59
C PRO A 95 -4.27 -6.46 35.07
N PRO A 96 -3.99 -5.16 35.40
CA PRO A 96 -4.90 -4.01 35.18
C PRO A 96 -4.21 -2.67 34.80
N THR A 97 -5.05 -1.72 34.38
CA THR A 97 -4.86 -0.30 34.03
C THR A 97 -3.92 0.51 34.92
N THR A 98 -3.15 1.43 34.33
CA THR A 98 -2.84 2.75 34.94
C THR A 98 -2.60 3.79 33.84
N THR A 99 -3.42 4.84 33.86
CA THR A 99 -3.28 6.08 33.08
C THR A 99 -2.00 6.82 33.46
N THR A 100 -1.22 7.30 32.49
CA THR A 100 -0.27 8.39 32.74
C THR A 100 -0.20 9.32 31.53
N THR A 101 -0.93 10.42 31.66
CA THR A 101 -0.79 11.67 30.91
C THR A 101 0.66 12.12 30.92
N THR A 102 1.28 12.38 29.76
CA THR A 102 2.55 13.09 29.71
C THR A 102 2.34 14.48 29.12
N THR A 103 2.40 15.45 30.00
CA THR A 103 2.40 16.89 29.76
C THR A 103 3.69 17.30 29.03
N THR A 104 3.58 17.99 27.90
CA THR A 104 4.66 18.82 27.35
C THR A 104 4.38 20.30 27.63
N THR A 105 5.36 20.97 28.21
CA THR A 105 5.28 22.34 28.73
C THR A 105 5.54 23.40 27.64
N SER A 106 4.48 24.18 27.35
CA SER A 106 4.36 25.61 26.95
C SER A 106 5.27 26.19 25.86
N THR A 107 4.80 26.88 24.81
CA THR A 107 3.76 27.94 24.69
C THR A 107 2.30 27.47 24.80
N PRO A 108 1.31 28.27 25.26
CA PRO A 108 -0.02 27.79 25.61
C PRO A 108 -0.88 27.70 24.34
N THR A 109 -0.68 26.67 23.55
CA THR A 109 -1.70 26.23 22.60
C THR A 109 -2.69 25.38 23.37
N LEU A 110 -3.91 25.90 23.60
CA LEU A 110 -5.03 25.13 24.15
C LEU A 110 -5.11 23.76 23.49
N SER A 111 -5.38 22.71 24.27
CA SER A 111 -5.58 21.36 23.75
C SER A 111 -6.76 21.32 22.78
N VAL A 112 -6.84 20.26 21.96
CA VAL A 112 -7.96 20.05 21.03
C VAL A 112 -9.28 20.00 21.82
N GLU A 113 -9.27 19.30 22.95
CA GLU A 113 -10.42 19.16 23.84
C GLU A 113 -10.86 20.50 24.43
N GLU A 114 -9.92 21.30 24.93
CA GLU A 114 -10.21 22.63 25.50
C GLU A 114 -10.85 23.53 24.44
N ARG A 115 -10.32 23.50 23.21
CA ARG A 115 -10.83 24.30 22.10
C ARG A 115 -12.24 23.89 21.68
N CYS A 116 -12.49 22.58 21.59
CA CYS A 116 -13.82 22.06 21.27
C CYS A 116 -14.84 22.22 22.41
N GLN A 117 -14.38 22.31 23.66
CA GLN A 117 -15.25 22.66 24.79
C GLN A 117 -15.64 24.14 24.78
N MET A 118 -14.75 25.03 24.34
CA MET A 118 -15.03 26.45 24.19
C MET A 118 -15.97 26.74 23.02
N ASP A 119 -15.73 26.09 21.87
CA ASP A 119 -16.56 26.23 20.67
C ASP A 119 -16.79 24.87 20.01
N ARG A 120 -18.01 24.36 20.17
CA ARG A 120 -18.44 23.06 19.61
C ARG A 120 -18.57 23.06 18.09
N THR A 121 -18.47 24.21 17.44
CA THR A 121 -18.55 24.34 15.97
C THR A 121 -17.20 24.67 15.35
N ALA A 122 -16.14 24.78 16.16
CA ALA A 122 -14.82 25.13 15.67
C ALA A 122 -14.26 24.09 14.69
N VAL A 123 -13.62 24.58 13.63
CA VAL A 123 -12.87 23.78 12.65
C VAL A 123 -11.50 24.41 12.47
N PHE A 124 -10.45 23.64 12.71
CA PHE A 124 -9.07 24.16 12.75
C PHE A 124 -8.04 23.13 12.28
N PRO A 125 -6.86 23.55 11.77
CA PRO A 125 -5.90 22.66 11.14
C PRO A 125 -5.20 21.72 12.13
N HIS A 126 -4.81 20.52 11.66
CA HIS A 126 -3.88 19.67 12.38
C HIS A 126 -2.47 20.30 12.37
N PRO A 127 -1.71 20.28 13.48
CA PRO A 127 -0.44 21.01 13.61
C PRO A 127 0.68 20.51 12.69
N GLY A 128 0.63 19.25 12.25
CA GLY A 128 1.71 18.64 11.47
C GLY A 128 1.32 17.98 10.14
N GLN A 129 0.04 17.93 9.80
CA GLN A 129 -0.46 17.17 8.62
C GLN A 129 -1.39 18.07 7.82
N CYS A 130 -1.09 18.29 6.54
CA CYS A 130 -1.73 19.32 5.76
C CYS A 130 -3.17 18.96 5.36
N GLN A 131 -3.45 17.67 5.19
CA GLN A 131 -4.77 17.15 4.85
C GLN A 131 -5.67 16.88 6.07
N LEU A 132 -5.11 16.92 7.29
CA LEU A 132 -5.86 16.64 8.52
C LEU A 132 -6.33 17.94 9.19
N PHE A 133 -7.48 17.85 9.84
CA PHE A 133 -8.06 18.94 10.61
C PHE A 133 -8.89 18.39 11.77
N TYR A 134 -9.23 19.28 12.70
CA TYR A 134 -10.15 18.99 13.78
C TYR A 134 -11.48 19.67 13.51
N ASN A 135 -12.57 18.92 13.68
CA ASN A 135 -13.94 19.39 13.61
C ASN A 135 -14.66 19.07 14.91
N CYS A 136 -14.90 20.11 15.72
CA CYS A 136 -15.52 19.97 17.04
C CYS A 136 -17.00 19.57 16.98
N SER A 137 -17.63 19.69 15.80
CA SER A 137 -19.01 19.24 15.57
C SER A 137 -19.10 17.71 15.48
N ASN A 138 -17.97 17.03 15.19
CA ASN A 138 -17.88 15.57 15.15
C ASN A 138 -17.63 15.03 16.57
N ASP A 139 -18.67 14.98 17.40
CA ASP A 139 -18.62 14.16 18.62
C ASP A 139 -18.56 12.69 18.18
N ALA A 140 -17.44 12.01 18.47
CA ALA A 140 -17.09 10.68 17.96
C ALA A 140 -18.29 9.73 17.96
N GLN A 141 -18.94 9.58 16.79
CA GLN A 141 -20.07 8.68 16.60
C GLN A 141 -19.57 7.23 16.76
N PRO A 142 -20.39 6.32 17.31
CA PRO A 142 -20.00 4.92 17.51
C PRO A 142 -19.66 4.16 16.21
N ASP A 143 -20.11 4.67 15.05
CA ASP A 143 -19.79 4.13 13.72
C ASP A 143 -18.56 4.79 13.06
N TRP A 144 -17.87 5.70 13.77
CA TRP A 144 -16.69 6.39 13.26
C TRP A 144 -15.50 5.41 13.18
N PRO A 145 -14.74 5.39 12.08
CA PRO A 145 -13.66 4.42 11.93
C PRO A 145 -12.61 4.56 13.04
N SER A 146 -12.25 3.43 13.67
CA SER A 146 -11.44 3.35 14.90
C SER A 146 -10.01 3.90 14.83
N PHE A 147 -9.61 4.47 13.69
CA PHE A 147 -8.29 5.05 13.44
C PHE A 147 -8.27 6.58 13.45
N PHE A 148 -9.42 7.23 13.51
CA PHE A 148 -9.50 8.67 13.73
C PHE A 148 -9.71 8.96 15.21
N ASP A 149 -8.82 9.79 15.77
CA ASP A 149 -9.01 10.34 17.09
C ASP A 149 -10.27 11.21 17.14
N ARG A 150 -10.80 11.45 18.35
CA ARG A 150 -11.99 12.30 18.53
C ARG A 150 -11.76 13.68 17.89
N TYR A 151 -12.76 14.17 17.17
CA TYR A 151 -12.73 15.40 16.38
C TYR A 151 -11.78 15.39 15.17
N LEU A 152 -10.84 14.44 15.06
CA LEU A 152 -9.91 14.38 13.94
C LEU A 152 -10.65 13.93 12.68
N ASP A 153 -10.43 14.68 11.61
CA ASP A 153 -10.99 14.43 10.30
C ASP A 153 -9.91 14.69 9.22
N GLU A 154 -10.19 14.23 8.01
CA GLU A 154 -9.28 14.26 6.87
C GLU A 154 -10.02 14.74 5.62
N CYS A 155 -9.43 15.68 4.90
CA CYS A 155 -9.94 16.15 3.62
C CYS A 155 -9.98 15.00 2.61
N GLU A 156 -10.97 15.01 1.72
CA GLU A 156 -11.03 14.02 0.64
C GLU A 156 -9.84 14.21 -0.29
N TYR A 157 -9.10 13.14 -0.60
CA TYR A 157 -7.99 13.22 -1.54
C TYR A 157 -8.48 13.67 -2.93
N PRO A 158 -7.84 14.66 -3.60
CA PRO A 158 -6.52 15.23 -3.29
C PRO A 158 -6.54 16.56 -2.52
N LEU A 159 -7.68 16.93 -1.92
CA LEU A 159 -7.85 18.20 -1.22
C LEU A 159 -6.96 18.28 0.04
N LEU A 160 -6.58 19.51 0.38
CA LEU A 160 -5.79 19.86 1.56
C LEU A 160 -6.55 20.85 2.43
N PHE A 161 -6.28 20.87 3.74
CA PHE A 161 -6.97 21.76 4.65
C PHE A 161 -6.30 23.14 4.67
N ASN A 162 -7.00 24.16 4.21
CA ASN A 162 -6.57 25.54 4.26
C ASN A 162 -6.77 26.11 5.68
N ALA A 163 -5.65 26.42 6.36
CA ALA A 163 -5.66 26.96 7.72
C ALA A 163 -6.21 28.40 7.83
N VAL A 164 -6.28 29.13 6.71
CA VAL A 164 -6.78 30.52 6.66
C VAL A 164 -8.29 30.56 6.47
N THR A 165 -8.83 29.72 5.58
CA THR A 165 -10.26 29.67 5.27
C THR A 165 -11.02 28.66 6.14
N SER A 166 -10.30 27.79 6.87
CA SER A 166 -10.81 26.65 7.64
C SER A 166 -11.64 25.68 6.80
N ARG A 167 -11.19 25.39 5.57
CA ARG A 167 -11.89 24.53 4.61
C ARG A 167 -10.92 23.58 3.89
N CYS A 168 -11.45 22.46 3.41
CA CYS A 168 -10.75 21.63 2.43
C CYS A 168 -10.85 22.28 1.05
N GLU A 169 -9.70 22.54 0.44
CA GLU A 169 -9.58 23.20 -0.86
C GLU A 169 -8.63 22.40 -1.76
N ASP A 170 -8.61 22.74 -3.05
CA ASP A 170 -7.74 22.07 -4.01
C ASP A 170 -6.27 22.23 -3.63
N PHE A 171 -5.47 21.20 -3.87
CA PHE A 171 -4.07 21.18 -3.44
C PHE A 171 -3.22 22.28 -4.09
N HIS A 172 -3.63 22.82 -5.24
CA HIS A 172 -2.95 23.97 -5.86
C HIS A 172 -3.15 25.28 -5.09
N ASP A 173 -4.28 25.41 -4.38
CA ASP A 173 -4.69 26.65 -3.71
C ASP A 173 -4.26 26.70 -2.24
N VAL A 174 -3.75 25.59 -1.69
CA VAL A 174 -3.39 25.46 -0.27
C VAL A 174 -1.89 25.51 -0.05
N THR A 175 -1.44 26.43 0.80
CA THR A 175 -0.06 26.45 1.29
C THR A 175 0.04 25.69 2.63
N CYS A 176 0.79 24.59 2.65
CA CYS A 176 0.90 23.73 3.84
C CYS A 176 1.75 24.33 4.98
N GLY A 177 2.74 25.17 4.65
CA GLY A 177 3.71 25.70 5.62
C GLY A 177 4.58 24.57 6.19
N ASP A 178 4.68 24.49 7.52
CA ASP A 178 5.43 23.45 8.22
C ASP A 178 4.70 22.10 8.31
N ARG A 179 3.45 22.02 7.82
CA ARG A 179 2.67 20.78 7.83
C ARG A 179 3.11 19.87 6.69
N VAL A 180 3.20 18.57 6.97
CA VAL A 180 3.55 17.56 5.95
C VAL A 180 2.41 17.41 4.95
N GLU A 181 2.74 17.52 3.68
CA GLU A 181 1.84 17.30 2.55
C GLU A 181 1.99 15.87 2.05
N HIS A 182 0.90 15.10 2.11
CA HIS A 182 0.88 13.74 1.58
C HIS A 182 0.41 13.76 0.13
N VAL A 183 1.34 13.59 -0.81
CA VAL A 183 1.04 13.60 -2.25
C VAL A 183 0.35 12.31 -2.72
N ASN A 184 0.65 11.18 -2.07
CA ASN A 184 0.13 9.86 -2.46
C ASN A 184 -1.24 9.58 -1.80
N ARG A 185 -2.24 9.14 -2.59
CA ARG A 185 -3.58 8.78 -2.08
C ARG A 185 -3.54 7.72 -0.97
N CYS A 186 -2.61 6.77 -1.03
CA CYS A 186 -2.47 5.73 -0.02
C CYS A 186 -1.89 6.19 1.31
N SER A 187 -1.35 7.42 1.37
CA SER A 187 -0.95 8.04 2.62
C SER A 187 -2.12 8.61 3.41
N TYR A 188 -3.26 8.90 2.75
CA TYR A 188 -4.48 9.36 3.41
C TYR A 188 -5.07 8.22 4.26
N LEU A 189 -5.48 8.56 5.49
CA LEU A 189 -6.06 7.63 6.45
C LEU A 189 -7.34 6.98 5.89
N ARG A 190 -8.20 7.75 5.21
CA ARG A 190 -9.43 7.27 4.56
C ARG A 190 -9.19 6.25 3.45
N SER A 191 -7.99 6.22 2.86
CA SER A 191 -7.62 5.26 1.81
C SER A 191 -7.12 3.93 2.38
N LYS A 192 -6.89 3.84 3.70
CA LYS A 192 -6.40 2.64 4.35
C LYS A 192 -7.52 1.63 4.57
N CYS A 193 -7.20 0.36 4.42
CA CYS A 193 -8.12 -0.73 4.67
C CYS A 193 -8.36 -0.93 6.17
N VAL A 194 -9.63 -1.08 6.56
CA VAL A 194 -10.04 -1.29 7.96
C VAL A 194 -10.73 -2.63 8.22
N THR A 195 -11.16 -3.34 7.18
CA THR A 195 -11.91 -4.59 7.30
C THR A 195 -11.15 -5.76 6.70
N SER A 196 -11.49 -6.97 7.15
CA SER A 196 -11.08 -8.21 6.48
C SER A 196 -11.58 -8.23 5.03
N HIS A 197 -10.75 -8.71 4.10
CA HIS A 197 -11.00 -8.75 2.65
C HIS A 197 -10.98 -7.39 1.92
N CYS A 198 -10.51 -6.33 2.55
CA CYS A 198 -10.26 -5.08 1.83
C CYS A 198 -9.07 -5.23 0.86
N VAL A 199 -9.29 -4.85 -0.40
CA VAL A 199 -8.24 -4.83 -1.42
C VAL A 199 -7.20 -3.76 -1.05
N PRO A 200 -5.89 -4.09 -1.00
CA PRO A 200 -4.87 -3.14 -0.62
C PRO A 200 -4.89 -1.85 -1.45
N CYS A 201 -4.52 -0.73 -0.84
CA CYS A 201 -4.64 0.59 -1.45
C CYS A 201 -3.95 0.72 -2.81
N TRP A 202 -2.72 0.19 -2.94
CA TRP A 202 -1.94 0.23 -4.18
C TRP A 202 -2.55 -0.57 -5.35
N VAL A 203 -3.48 -1.50 -5.06
CA VAL A 203 -4.22 -2.24 -6.10
C VAL A 203 -5.49 -1.49 -6.52
N ARG A 204 -6.03 -0.67 -5.61
CA ARG A 204 -7.25 0.12 -5.83
C ARG A 204 -6.97 1.46 -6.49
N PHE A 205 -5.83 2.06 -6.17
CA PHE A 205 -5.46 3.40 -6.59
C PHE A 205 -4.05 3.38 -7.15
N ALA A 206 -3.90 3.96 -8.34
CA ALA A 206 -2.61 4.10 -8.97
C ALA A 206 -1.70 5.05 -8.17
N THR A 207 -0.40 4.99 -8.48
CA THR A 207 0.61 5.88 -7.91
C THR A 207 1.26 6.68 -9.02
N CYS A 208 1.45 7.97 -8.82
CA CYS A 208 2.05 8.89 -9.79
C CYS A 208 3.38 9.50 -9.30
N SER A 209 4.01 8.88 -8.30
CA SER A 209 5.29 9.33 -7.80
C SER A 209 6.34 9.20 -8.90
N ASP A 210 7.00 10.33 -9.22
CA ASP A 210 8.02 10.44 -10.27
C ASP A 210 7.53 10.13 -11.69
N LEU A 211 6.22 10.24 -11.93
CA LEU A 211 5.60 10.09 -13.24
C LEU A 211 5.18 11.45 -13.83
N PRO A 212 5.27 11.63 -15.16
CA PRO A 212 4.85 12.86 -15.81
C PRO A 212 3.33 13.08 -15.69
N ASP A 213 2.90 14.33 -15.87
CA ASP A 213 1.48 14.66 -15.98
C ASP A 213 0.84 13.95 -17.19
N GLY A 214 -0.40 13.49 -17.02
CA GLY A 214 -1.17 12.81 -18.06
C GLY A 214 -1.36 11.32 -17.82
N MET A 215 -1.48 10.57 -18.91
CA MET A 215 -1.73 9.12 -18.90
C MET A 215 -0.48 8.36 -18.54
N ASN A 216 -0.58 7.45 -17.57
CA ASN A 216 0.54 6.67 -17.09
C ASN A 216 0.15 5.23 -16.78
N VAL A 217 1.16 4.39 -16.60
CA VAL A 217 0.97 2.99 -16.24
C VAL A 217 0.27 2.86 -14.88
N PHE A 218 -0.79 2.04 -14.82
CA PHE A 218 -1.35 1.60 -13.55
C PHE A 218 -0.57 0.37 -13.09
N VAL A 219 0.36 0.56 -12.14
CA VAL A 219 1.18 -0.51 -11.55
C VAL A 219 0.32 -1.67 -11.04
N GLY A 220 0.62 -2.89 -11.49
CA GLY A 220 -0.16 -4.10 -11.21
C GLY A 220 -1.35 -4.33 -12.16
N ARG A 221 -1.53 -3.46 -13.16
CA ARG A 221 -2.52 -3.55 -14.25
C ARG A 221 -1.89 -3.17 -15.60
N GLU A 222 -0.59 -3.44 -15.74
CA GLU A 222 0.16 -3.22 -16.98
C GLU A 222 -0.48 -4.00 -18.13
N TRP A 223 -0.44 -3.43 -19.34
CA TRP A 223 -1.02 -4.05 -20.54
C TRP A 223 -2.49 -4.41 -20.39
N THR A 224 -3.25 -3.57 -19.68
CA THR A 224 -4.71 -3.61 -19.63
C THR A 224 -5.29 -2.34 -20.24
N PRO A 225 -6.60 -2.27 -20.47
CA PRO A 225 -7.24 -1.01 -20.88
C PRO A 225 -7.13 0.10 -19.82
N TYR A 226 -6.73 -0.19 -18.58
CA TYR A 226 -6.70 0.79 -17.50
C TYR A 226 -5.39 1.58 -17.49
N TYR A 227 -5.48 2.90 -17.32
CA TYR A 227 -4.33 3.78 -17.12
C TYR A 227 -4.54 4.74 -15.96
N ALA A 228 -3.46 5.18 -15.34
CA ALA A 228 -3.44 6.16 -14.27
C ALA A 228 -3.47 7.59 -14.84
N ILE A 229 -4.20 8.50 -14.17
CA ILE A 229 -4.19 9.93 -14.50
C ILE A 229 -3.35 10.65 -13.46
N CYS A 230 -2.20 11.16 -13.90
CA CYS A 230 -1.22 11.84 -13.08
C CYS A 230 -1.28 13.36 -13.25
N LYS A 231 -1.19 14.09 -12.14
CA LYS A 231 -1.05 15.53 -12.12
C LYS A 231 -0.24 15.98 -10.91
N ASP A 232 0.88 16.68 -11.11
CA ASP A 232 1.75 17.19 -10.03
C ASP A 232 2.12 16.10 -9.01
N ASN A 233 2.62 14.96 -9.51
CA ASN A 233 2.95 13.74 -8.78
C ASN A 233 1.77 13.04 -8.05
N ARG A 234 0.52 13.50 -8.24
CA ARG A 234 -0.69 12.90 -7.66
C ARG A 234 -1.40 12.01 -8.66
N SER A 235 -1.87 10.85 -8.17
CA SER A 235 -2.83 10.02 -8.92
C SER A 235 -4.22 10.58 -8.69
N LEU A 236 -4.78 11.29 -9.65
CA LEU A 236 -6.15 11.80 -9.56
C LEU A 236 -7.19 10.68 -9.68
N GLY A 237 -6.81 9.59 -10.35
CA GLY A 237 -7.63 8.41 -10.52
C GLY A 237 -7.05 7.48 -11.58
N PHE A 238 -7.93 6.67 -12.15
CA PHE A 238 -7.64 5.87 -13.33
C PHE A 238 -8.80 6.02 -14.30
N ASP A 239 -8.54 5.76 -15.56
CA ASP A 239 -9.56 5.67 -16.61
C ASP A 239 -9.26 4.48 -17.53
N VAL A 240 -10.08 4.30 -18.56
CA VAL A 240 -10.00 3.19 -19.50
C VAL A 240 -9.72 3.74 -20.90
N CYS A 241 -8.81 3.10 -21.62
CA CYS A 241 -8.54 3.37 -23.02
C CYS A 241 -9.83 3.24 -23.86
N PRO A 242 -9.96 4.04 -24.93
CA PRO A 242 -11.18 4.06 -25.73
C PRO A 242 -11.43 2.72 -26.41
N PHE A 243 -12.69 2.52 -26.83
CA PHE A 243 -13.06 1.36 -27.64
C PHE A 243 -12.77 1.65 -29.11
N ASN A 244 -12.07 0.75 -29.78
CA ASN A 244 -11.78 0.89 -31.20
C ASN A 244 -12.96 0.35 -32.02
N ASP A 245 -13.77 1.25 -32.56
CA ASP A 245 -14.95 0.88 -33.35
C ASP A 245 -14.63 0.14 -34.64
N THR A 246 -13.46 0.37 -35.24
CA THR A 246 -13.04 -0.31 -36.48
C THR A 246 -12.65 -1.75 -36.20
N LEU A 247 -11.88 -1.98 -35.14
CA LEU A 247 -11.39 -3.32 -34.77
C LEU A 247 -12.39 -4.09 -33.89
N LYS A 248 -13.40 -3.42 -33.34
CA LYS A 248 -14.41 -3.95 -32.41
C LYS A 248 -13.80 -4.54 -31.13
N ILE A 249 -12.75 -3.89 -30.62
CA ILE A 249 -12.03 -4.29 -29.40
C ILE A 249 -11.66 -3.05 -28.58
N PRO A 250 -11.52 -3.17 -27.24
CA PRO A 250 -10.94 -2.09 -26.44
C PRO A 250 -9.45 -1.91 -26.78
N GLU A 251 -8.98 -0.67 -26.70
CA GLU A 251 -7.55 -0.38 -26.71
C GLU A 251 -6.92 -0.66 -25.34
N PHE A 252 -5.60 -0.79 -25.34
CA PHE A 252 -4.81 -1.19 -24.19
C PHE A 252 -3.74 -0.13 -23.92
N PHE A 253 -3.52 0.22 -22.67
CA PHE A 253 -2.48 1.17 -22.34
C PHE A 253 -1.11 0.49 -22.43
N SER A 254 -0.23 1.01 -23.28
CA SER A 254 1.15 0.55 -23.43
C SER A 254 2.07 1.29 -22.44
N PRO A 255 2.67 0.60 -21.46
CA PRO A 255 3.66 1.21 -20.57
C PRO A 255 4.90 1.72 -21.32
N ASP A 256 5.22 1.11 -22.46
CA ASP A 256 6.42 1.44 -23.25
C ASP A 256 6.23 2.70 -24.09
N GLN A 257 5.02 2.89 -24.66
CA GLN A 257 4.69 4.05 -25.49
C GLN A 257 4.08 5.20 -24.68
N GLY A 258 3.49 4.92 -23.52
CA GLY A 258 2.79 5.92 -22.70
C GLY A 258 1.44 6.34 -23.26
N GLU A 259 0.84 5.52 -24.13
CA GLU A 259 -0.44 5.80 -24.78
C GLU A 259 -1.29 4.55 -25.00
N CYS A 260 -2.54 4.76 -25.38
CA CYS A 260 -3.45 3.67 -25.75
C CYS A 260 -3.09 3.13 -27.13
N VAL A 261 -2.90 1.83 -27.22
CA VAL A 261 -2.54 1.11 -28.44
C VAL A 261 -3.53 -0.01 -28.72
N SER A 262 -3.53 -0.50 -29.95
CA SER A 262 -4.34 -1.65 -30.32
C SER A 262 -3.85 -2.94 -29.66
N LEU A 263 -4.75 -3.90 -29.43
CA LEU A 263 -4.38 -5.26 -28.97
C LEU A 263 -3.37 -5.95 -29.91
N TYR A 264 -3.34 -5.55 -31.18
CA TYR A 264 -2.40 -6.03 -32.20
C TYR A 264 -1.00 -5.41 -32.09
N GLU A 265 -0.81 -4.43 -31.21
CA GLU A 265 0.49 -3.83 -30.87
C GLU A 265 1.02 -4.36 -29.53
N VAL A 266 0.13 -4.89 -28.68
CA VAL A 266 0.48 -5.48 -27.38
C VAL A 266 1.29 -6.77 -27.58
N PRO A 267 2.46 -6.92 -26.91
CA PRO A 267 3.27 -8.14 -26.99
C PRO A 267 2.50 -9.39 -26.56
N ARG A 268 2.80 -10.53 -27.20
CA ARG A 268 2.11 -11.81 -26.93
C ARG A 268 2.31 -12.32 -25.50
N GLU A 269 3.47 -12.05 -24.90
CA GLU A 269 3.77 -12.37 -23.50
C GLU A 269 2.87 -11.62 -22.51
N HIS A 270 2.28 -10.50 -22.94
CA HIS A 270 1.30 -9.72 -22.21
C HIS A 270 -0.13 -10.00 -22.67
N SER A 271 -0.38 -11.19 -23.24
CA SER A 271 -1.69 -11.62 -23.75
C SER A 271 -2.22 -10.80 -24.93
N GLY A 272 -1.33 -10.11 -25.65
CA GLY A 272 -1.67 -9.40 -26.88
C GLY A 272 -1.62 -10.26 -28.15
N TYR A 273 -1.97 -9.64 -29.27
CA TYR A 273 -1.96 -10.24 -30.61
C TYR A 273 -0.94 -9.60 -31.54
N GLN A 274 0.23 -9.25 -31.00
CA GLN A 274 1.29 -8.54 -31.71
C GLN A 274 1.49 -9.02 -33.16
N LEU A 275 1.32 -8.08 -34.11
CA LEU A 275 1.63 -8.25 -35.53
C LEU A 275 3.11 -7.89 -35.76
N ASP A 276 3.95 -8.90 -36.01
CA ASP A 276 5.42 -8.72 -36.01
C ASP A 276 6.00 -8.36 -37.39
N CYS A 277 6.50 -7.13 -37.55
CA CYS A 277 7.14 -6.70 -38.80
C CYS A 277 8.66 -6.91 -38.83
N SER A 278 9.29 -7.44 -37.78
CA SER A 278 10.75 -7.45 -37.60
C SER A 278 11.49 -8.23 -38.69
N THR A 279 10.86 -9.27 -39.25
CA THR A 279 11.44 -10.12 -40.31
C THR A 279 10.71 -10.00 -41.64
N ARG A 280 9.86 -8.98 -41.80
CA ARG A 280 9.01 -8.80 -42.98
C ARG A 280 9.53 -7.64 -43.81
N ASP A 281 9.55 -7.83 -45.12
CA ASP A 281 9.83 -6.76 -46.07
C ASP A 281 8.69 -5.73 -46.07
N ASP A 282 8.94 -4.55 -46.62
CA ASP A 282 7.92 -3.51 -46.76
C ASP A 282 6.73 -4.00 -47.60
N GLY A 283 5.51 -3.88 -47.06
CA GLY A 283 4.32 -4.35 -47.76
C GLY A 283 3.08 -4.50 -46.89
N LEU A 284 1.99 -4.97 -47.52
CA LEU A 284 0.74 -5.33 -46.86
C LEU A 284 0.69 -6.81 -46.52
N TYR A 285 0.13 -7.17 -45.37
CA TYR A 285 0.09 -8.54 -44.89
C TYR A 285 -1.29 -8.86 -44.31
N LEU A 286 -1.71 -10.12 -44.47
CA LEU A 286 -2.91 -10.68 -43.85
C LEU A 286 -2.67 -10.87 -42.35
N ASP A 287 -3.73 -10.73 -41.55
CA ASP A 287 -3.72 -11.17 -40.16
C ASP A 287 -3.41 -12.67 -40.04
N ASP A 288 -2.19 -12.98 -39.63
CA ASP A 288 -1.71 -14.33 -39.41
C ASP A 288 -1.66 -14.71 -37.91
N VAL A 289 -2.23 -13.86 -37.06
CA VAL A 289 -2.24 -14.05 -35.60
C VAL A 289 -3.61 -14.46 -35.11
N THR A 290 -4.64 -13.70 -35.48
CA THR A 290 -6.03 -14.03 -35.13
C THR A 290 -6.83 -14.60 -36.31
N SER A 291 -6.22 -14.65 -37.49
CA SER A 291 -6.81 -15.19 -38.72
C SER A 291 -8.11 -14.49 -39.13
N ARG A 292 -8.26 -13.19 -38.84
CA ARG A 292 -9.39 -12.40 -39.32
C ARG A 292 -9.22 -12.10 -40.82
N PRO A 293 -10.12 -12.58 -41.69
CA PRO A 293 -9.95 -12.49 -43.14
C PRO A 293 -10.13 -11.06 -43.69
N ASP A 294 -10.80 -10.21 -42.94
CA ASP A 294 -11.05 -8.81 -43.23
C ASP A 294 -9.94 -7.89 -42.69
N LEU A 295 -9.04 -8.37 -41.83
CA LEU A 295 -7.95 -7.56 -41.28
C LEU A 295 -6.66 -7.73 -42.07
N TYR A 296 -6.01 -6.60 -42.34
CA TYR A 296 -4.68 -6.56 -42.93
C TYR A 296 -3.87 -5.40 -42.33
N TYR A 297 -2.54 -5.48 -42.42
CA TYR A 297 -1.65 -4.47 -41.84
C TYR A 297 -0.48 -4.17 -42.76
N ARG A 298 0.15 -3.01 -42.53
CA ARG A 298 1.31 -2.55 -43.28
C ARG A 298 2.57 -2.66 -42.43
N CYS A 299 3.60 -3.29 -42.99
CA CYS A 299 4.96 -3.21 -42.49
C CYS A 299 5.77 -2.22 -43.34
N HIS A 300 6.56 -1.37 -42.70
CA HIS A 300 7.53 -0.50 -43.36
C HIS A 300 8.75 -0.31 -42.47
N GLY A 301 9.95 -0.52 -43.01
CA GLY A 301 11.21 -0.40 -42.29
C GLY A 301 11.33 -1.36 -41.09
N GLY A 302 10.67 -2.52 -41.14
CA GLY A 302 10.63 -3.49 -40.04
C GLY A 302 9.63 -3.16 -38.93
N HIS A 303 8.81 -2.11 -39.08
CA HIS A 303 7.81 -1.69 -38.09
C HIS A 303 6.38 -1.79 -38.63
N LEU A 304 5.42 -2.04 -37.73
CA LEU A 304 3.99 -1.96 -38.01
C LEU A 304 3.60 -0.48 -38.13
N THR A 305 3.03 -0.07 -39.25
CA THR A 305 2.64 1.34 -39.47
C THR A 305 1.15 1.58 -39.56
N GLU A 306 0.38 0.58 -40.02
CA GLU A 306 -1.07 0.72 -40.20
C GLU A 306 -1.76 -0.62 -39.95
N ILE A 307 -2.94 -0.60 -39.31
CA ILE A 307 -3.86 -1.72 -39.20
C ILE A 307 -5.17 -1.31 -39.86
N ASN A 308 -5.63 -2.10 -40.83
CA ASN A 308 -6.81 -1.80 -41.64
C ASN A 308 -7.79 -2.97 -41.61
N VAL A 309 -9.07 -2.64 -41.80
CA VAL A 309 -10.17 -3.60 -41.89
C VAL A 309 -10.91 -3.36 -43.19
N CYS A 310 -11.12 -4.41 -43.97
CA CYS A 310 -11.92 -4.36 -45.17
C CYS A 310 -13.39 -4.01 -44.86
N PRO A 311 -14.12 -3.41 -45.81
CA PRO A 311 -15.55 -3.20 -45.68
C PRO A 311 -16.31 -4.49 -45.35
N SER A 312 -17.46 -4.34 -44.69
CA SER A 312 -18.31 -5.47 -44.31
C SER A 312 -18.62 -6.39 -45.50
N GLY A 313 -18.28 -7.67 -45.37
CA GLY A 313 -18.52 -8.68 -46.41
C GLY A 313 -17.37 -8.85 -47.41
N GLU A 314 -16.27 -8.13 -47.23
CA GLU A 314 -15.04 -8.29 -48.00
C GLU A 314 -13.94 -8.95 -47.18
N ARG A 315 -12.96 -9.53 -47.90
CA ARG A 315 -11.71 -10.03 -47.32
C ARG A 315 -10.53 -9.37 -48.00
N PHE A 316 -9.41 -9.28 -47.30
CA PHE A 316 -8.18 -8.83 -47.95
C PHE A 316 -7.62 -9.94 -48.85
N ASP A 317 -7.30 -9.61 -50.09
CA ASP A 317 -6.63 -10.52 -51.03
C ASP A 317 -5.19 -10.10 -51.25
N LYS A 318 -4.25 -10.93 -50.79
CA LYS A 318 -2.82 -10.62 -50.84
C LYS A 318 -2.24 -10.67 -52.27
N ALA A 319 -2.88 -11.37 -53.20
CA ALA A 319 -2.40 -11.44 -54.58
C ALA A 319 -2.62 -10.12 -55.33
N THR A 320 -3.70 -9.41 -55.00
CA THR A 320 -4.05 -8.11 -55.60
C THR A 320 -3.78 -6.91 -54.68
N ASP A 321 -3.49 -7.16 -53.40
CA ASP A 321 -3.37 -6.15 -52.34
C ASP A 321 -4.65 -5.27 -52.21
N LEU A 322 -5.82 -5.87 -52.44
CA LEU A 322 -7.13 -5.22 -52.41
C LEU A 322 -8.13 -5.98 -51.54
N CYS A 323 -9.14 -5.27 -51.03
CA CYS A 323 -10.32 -5.91 -50.46
C CYS A 323 -11.21 -6.43 -51.59
N VAL A 324 -11.59 -7.70 -51.51
CA VAL A 324 -12.44 -8.38 -52.49
C VAL A 324 -13.65 -8.97 -51.79
N SER A 325 -14.81 -8.89 -52.44
CA SER A 325 -16.04 -9.48 -51.90
C SER A 325 -15.88 -10.97 -51.68
N LEU A 326 -16.44 -11.47 -50.57
CA LEU A 326 -16.60 -12.90 -50.34
C LEU A 326 -17.56 -13.43 -51.40
N GLY A 327 -17.01 -13.94 -52.51
CA GLY A 327 -17.80 -14.51 -53.60
C GLY A 327 -18.79 -15.53 -53.05
N ILE A 328 -20.07 -15.34 -53.38
CA ILE A 328 -21.18 -16.25 -53.05
C ILE A 328 -20.98 -17.59 -53.72
#